data_AF-A0A3M1RX98-F1
#
_entry.id   AF-A0A3M1RX98-F1
#
_cell.length_a   1.000
_cell.length_b   1.000
_cell.length_c   1.000
_cell.angle_alpha   90.00
_cell.angle_beta   90.00
_cell.angle_gamma   90.00
#
_symmetry.space_group_name_H-M   'P 1'
#
loop_
_entity.id
_entity.type
_entity.pdbx_description
1 polymer ?
#
loop_
_entity_poly.entity_id
_entity_poly.type
_entity_poly.pdbx_seq_one_letter_code
_entity_poly.pdbx_strand_id
1 'polypeptide(L)'
;DYFDHWLVIGSGSGTGGVYRCYLGPDPFDKSDDFCLQYLEPFSQGNLISNTVRVVRFSPQGELWVGTNFGISRFDPGLGVNGLFVDVDIPPDVVFGPDITALDFDTRGNVWVGAANGLGRFDAATGEFTLYTSLNSGLVSDNVRSITVDHRTNDVWVGTAGGLSLVKTNSGKITANVTDVTAFPNPYVIRSNDDLLRFNFIDDAPVRIYSTAGELVAETTVNRSWDGRNQSGRECASGVYMFVITAADGTVGRGKFLLVRER
;
A
#
# COMPACT_ATOMS: atom_id res chain seq x y z
N ASP A 1 18.80 -13.31 -23.20
CA ASP A 1 17.73 -12.71 -22.38
C ASP A 1 17.81 -13.25 -20.97
N TYR A 2 18.55 -12.54 -20.12
CA TYR A 2 18.69 -12.89 -18.71
C TYR A 2 17.38 -12.53 -18.02
N PHE A 3 16.73 -13.51 -17.43
CA PHE A 3 15.66 -13.23 -16.50
C PHE A 3 16.29 -12.56 -15.28
N ASP A 4 16.06 -11.26 -15.12
CA ASP A 4 16.53 -10.46 -13.97
C ASP A 4 15.67 -10.86 -12.75
N HIS A 5 15.90 -12.08 -12.24
CA HIS A 5 15.16 -12.64 -11.12
C HIS A 5 15.85 -12.24 -9.82
N TRP A 6 15.39 -11.12 -9.27
CA TRP A 6 15.83 -10.62 -7.98
C TRP A 6 15.35 -11.57 -6.87
N LEU A 7 16.25 -12.41 -6.36
CA LEU A 7 16.06 -13.08 -5.09
C LEU A 7 16.87 -12.36 -4.03
N VAL A 8 16.18 -11.64 -3.14
CA VAL A 8 16.80 -11.06 -1.95
C VAL A 8 16.64 -12.03 -0.79
N ILE A 9 17.76 -12.63 -0.40
CA ILE A 9 17.85 -13.47 0.80
C ILE A 9 18.48 -12.61 1.90
N GLY A 10 17.85 -12.54 3.06
CA GLY A 10 18.55 -12.17 4.29
C GLY A 10 18.62 -13.39 5.18
N SER A 11 19.83 -13.83 5.54
CA SER A 11 20.03 -15.01 6.37
C SER A 11 20.83 -14.67 7.61
N GLY A 12 20.29 -15.07 8.77
CA GLY A 12 21.00 -15.07 10.04
C GLY A 12 21.76 -16.37 10.23
N SER A 13 23.08 -16.32 10.08
CA SER A 13 24.07 -16.89 11.00
C SER A 13 25.46 -16.47 10.52
N GLY A 14 25.93 -15.30 10.97
CA GLY A 14 27.29 -14.81 10.76
C GLY A 14 27.52 -13.87 9.56
N THR A 15 26.66 -13.90 8.54
CA THR A 15 26.77 -13.07 7.32
C THR A 15 25.42 -12.42 6.93
N GLY A 16 24.81 -11.68 7.86
CA GLY A 16 23.52 -11.02 7.63
C GLY A 16 23.60 -9.89 6.61
N GLY A 17 22.54 -9.67 5.82
CA GLY A 17 22.46 -8.59 4.84
C GLY A 17 21.43 -8.84 3.74
N VAL A 18 21.36 -7.89 2.80
CA VAL A 18 20.57 -8.00 1.55
C VAL A 18 21.51 -8.42 0.43
N TYR A 19 21.18 -9.53 -0.23
CA TYR A 19 21.94 -10.05 -1.36
C TYR A 19 21.11 -9.96 -2.64
N ARG A 20 21.73 -9.60 -3.76
CA ARG A 20 21.17 -9.75 -5.10
C ARG A 20 21.75 -11.00 -5.71
N CYS A 21 20.93 -12.04 -5.85
CA CYS A 21 21.34 -13.26 -6.52
C CYS A 21 20.93 -13.23 -8.00
N TYR A 22 21.85 -13.65 -8.85
CA TYR A 22 21.65 -13.89 -10.26
C TYR A 22 21.58 -15.39 -10.42
N LEU A 23 20.47 -15.84 -10.99
CA LEU A 23 20.27 -17.25 -11.33
C LEU A 23 20.55 -17.40 -12.82
N GLY A 24 21.39 -18.35 -13.15
CA GLY A 24 21.70 -18.66 -14.53
C GLY A 24 20.50 -19.24 -15.29
N PRO A 25 20.60 -19.34 -16.63
CA PRO A 25 19.50 -19.82 -17.46
C PRO A 25 19.16 -21.30 -17.24
N ASP A 26 20.09 -22.10 -16.69
CA ASP A 26 19.83 -23.49 -16.35
C ASP A 26 19.55 -23.62 -14.85
N PRO A 27 18.31 -23.95 -14.42
CA PRO A 27 17.99 -24.08 -13.00
C PRO A 27 18.75 -25.24 -12.32
N PHE A 28 19.32 -26.18 -13.07
CA PHE A 28 20.10 -27.31 -12.57
C PHE A 28 21.61 -27.07 -12.57
N ASP A 29 22.11 -26.10 -13.34
CA ASP A 29 23.46 -25.59 -13.18
C ASP A 29 23.45 -24.60 -12.00
N LYS A 30 24.49 -24.67 -11.17
CA LYS A 30 24.69 -23.79 -10.00
C LYS A 30 26.01 -23.03 -10.13
N SER A 31 26.79 -23.32 -11.17
CA SER A 31 28.09 -22.69 -11.43
C SER A 31 27.95 -21.34 -12.14
N ASP A 32 26.79 -21.09 -12.72
CA ASP A 32 26.36 -19.83 -13.32
C ASP A 32 25.56 -18.93 -12.36
N ASP A 33 25.17 -19.46 -11.20
CA ASP A 33 24.54 -18.71 -10.12
C ASP A 33 25.59 -17.92 -9.31
N PHE A 34 25.33 -16.65 -9.05
CA PHE A 34 26.17 -15.85 -8.14
C PHE A 34 25.34 -14.84 -7.35
N CYS A 35 25.76 -14.52 -6.13
CA CYS A 35 25.11 -13.50 -5.31
C CYS A 35 26.08 -12.35 -5.04
N LEU A 36 25.63 -11.13 -5.34
CA LEU A 36 26.30 -9.90 -4.94
C LEU A 36 25.68 -9.41 -3.63
N GLN A 37 26.51 -9.14 -2.63
CA GLN A 37 26.05 -8.46 -1.43
C GLN A 37 25.75 -7.00 -1.78
N TYR A 38 24.52 -6.54 -1.54
CA TYR A 38 24.09 -5.21 -1.94
C TYR A 38 24.64 -4.11 -1.00
N LEU A 39 25.03 -4.47 0.23
CA LEU A 39 25.68 -3.57 1.20
C LEU A 39 26.79 -4.28 1.98
N GLU A 40 28.00 -3.73 1.96
CA GLU A 40 29.10 -4.22 2.80
C GLU A 40 28.78 -4.07 4.29
N PRO A 41 29.21 -5.02 5.15
CA PRO A 41 28.52 -5.20 6.42
C PRO A 41 28.90 -4.23 7.54
N PHE A 42 29.82 -3.26 7.40
CA PHE A 42 30.38 -2.59 8.60
C PHE A 42 30.75 -1.10 8.54
N SER A 43 30.17 -0.29 7.65
CA SER A 43 30.35 1.17 7.80
C SER A 43 29.16 1.96 7.31
N GLN A 44 28.18 2.11 8.21
CA GLN A 44 27.02 3.03 8.19
C GLN A 44 26.01 2.78 7.06
N GLY A 45 24.91 2.06 7.38
CA GLY A 45 23.80 1.86 6.44
C GLY A 45 22.81 0.75 6.77
N ASN A 46 22.58 0.45 8.04
CA ASN A 46 22.06 -0.86 8.44
C ASN A 46 20.54 -0.96 8.28
N LEU A 47 20.10 -2.17 7.92
CA LEU A 47 18.76 -2.64 8.26
C LEU A 47 18.51 -2.47 9.76
N ILE A 48 17.25 -2.25 10.13
CA ILE A 48 16.80 -2.19 11.53
C ILE A 48 17.12 -3.47 12.30
N SER A 49 17.20 -4.61 11.59
CA SER A 49 17.68 -5.88 12.11
C SER A 49 18.21 -6.79 11.00
N ASN A 50 19.19 -7.62 11.35
CA ASN A 50 19.78 -8.62 10.45
C ASN A 50 18.94 -9.91 10.33
N THR A 51 17.86 -10.04 11.12
CA THR A 51 16.91 -11.16 10.98
C THR A 51 15.81 -10.77 10.01
N VAL A 52 16.10 -10.90 8.72
CA VAL A 52 15.16 -10.61 7.63
C VAL A 52 14.13 -11.73 7.53
N ARG A 53 12.86 -11.34 7.36
CA ARG A 53 11.73 -12.26 7.21
C ARG A 53 11.11 -12.18 5.82
N VAL A 54 11.05 -10.98 5.25
CA VAL A 54 10.40 -10.73 3.97
C VAL A 54 11.09 -9.59 3.24
N VAL A 55 11.17 -9.69 1.92
CA VAL A 55 11.67 -8.64 1.06
C VAL A 55 10.74 -8.45 -0.14
N ARG A 56 10.45 -7.20 -0.49
CA ARG A 56 9.57 -6.82 -1.61
C ARG A 56 10.03 -5.54 -2.26
N PHE A 57 9.84 -5.44 -3.57
CA PHE A 57 9.94 -4.15 -4.26
C PHE A 57 8.61 -3.43 -4.22
N SER A 58 8.63 -2.13 -3.98
CA SER A 58 7.49 -1.26 -4.24
C SER A 58 7.29 -1.13 -5.75
N PRO A 59 6.07 -0.77 -6.22
CA PRO A 59 5.83 -0.47 -7.64
C PRO A 59 6.75 0.63 -8.20
N GLN A 60 7.28 1.50 -7.34
CA GLN A 60 8.20 2.58 -7.68
C GLN A 60 9.67 2.12 -7.72
N GLY A 61 9.96 0.86 -7.37
CA GLY A 61 11.30 0.28 -7.41
C GLY A 61 12.10 0.39 -6.11
N GLU A 62 11.50 0.89 -5.02
CA GLU A 62 12.14 0.86 -3.69
C GLU A 62 12.16 -0.57 -3.15
N LEU A 63 13.25 -0.98 -2.51
CA LEU A 63 13.36 -2.25 -1.83
C LEU A 63 12.91 -2.11 -0.37
N TRP A 64 11.87 -2.85 0.02
CA TRP A 64 11.34 -2.90 1.38
C TRP A 64 11.66 -4.25 2.04
N VAL A 65 12.15 -4.20 3.27
CA VAL A 65 12.67 -5.34 4.02
C VAL A 65 11.96 -5.39 5.37
N GLY A 66 11.15 -6.41 5.59
CA GLY A 66 10.55 -6.73 6.87
C GLY A 66 11.47 -7.65 7.68
N THR A 67 11.70 -7.28 8.93
CA THR A 67 12.61 -7.97 9.85
C THR A 67 11.86 -8.36 11.13
N ASN A 68 12.56 -9.00 12.07
CA ASN A 68 12.00 -9.23 13.40
C ASN A 68 11.93 -7.98 14.30
N PHE A 69 12.40 -6.82 13.83
CA PHE A 69 12.43 -5.58 14.61
C PHE A 69 11.78 -4.38 13.90
N GLY A 70 11.13 -4.60 12.77
CA GLY A 70 10.45 -3.56 11.99
C GLY A 70 10.78 -3.65 10.50
N ILE A 71 10.62 -2.52 9.82
CA ILE A 71 10.77 -2.42 8.37
C ILE A 71 11.90 -1.43 8.06
N SER A 72 12.76 -1.80 7.12
CA SER A 72 13.69 -0.87 6.48
C SER A 72 13.42 -0.81 4.98
N ARG A 73 13.58 0.36 4.38
CA ARG A 73 13.44 0.57 2.93
C ARG A 73 14.69 1.19 2.33
N PHE A 74 14.92 0.93 1.06
CA PHE A 74 16.05 1.42 0.29
C PHE A 74 15.60 1.84 -1.11
N ASP A 75 15.85 3.09 -1.48
CA ASP A 75 15.56 3.59 -2.83
C ASP A 75 16.85 3.58 -3.67
N PRO A 76 16.96 2.70 -4.70
CA PRO A 76 18.11 2.65 -5.58
C PRO A 76 18.23 3.88 -6.51
N GLY A 77 17.12 4.55 -6.83
CA GLY A 77 17.06 5.67 -7.77
C GLY A 77 17.40 7.03 -7.15
N LEU A 78 17.15 7.21 -5.85
CA LEU A 78 17.40 8.48 -5.16
C LEU A 78 18.81 8.61 -4.58
N GLY A 79 19.62 7.56 -4.58
CA GLY A 79 21.07 7.66 -4.33
C GLY A 79 21.46 8.40 -3.04
N VAL A 80 20.56 8.48 -2.05
CA VAL A 80 20.84 9.10 -0.75
C VAL A 80 21.73 8.15 0.04
N ASN A 81 23.03 8.28 -0.23
CA ASN A 81 24.14 7.58 0.40
C ASN A 81 24.16 6.05 0.26
N GLY A 82 23.23 5.44 -0.48
CA GLY A 82 23.17 4.00 -0.67
C GLY A 82 22.63 3.24 0.55
N LEU A 83 21.94 3.89 1.50
CA LEU A 83 21.65 3.30 2.81
C LEU A 83 20.18 2.90 2.96
N PHE A 84 19.92 1.86 3.76
CA PHE A 84 18.58 1.59 4.25
C PHE A 84 18.12 2.69 5.22
N VAL A 85 16.83 2.99 5.16
CA VAL A 85 16.13 3.91 6.05
C VAL A 85 15.01 3.15 6.73
N ASP A 86 14.94 3.22 8.05
CA ASP A 86 13.89 2.59 8.82
C ASP A 86 12.56 3.30 8.60
N VAL A 87 11.50 2.52 8.45
CA VAL A 87 10.13 3.04 8.34
C VAL A 87 9.60 3.28 9.75
N ASP A 88 9.26 4.52 10.05
CA ASP A 88 8.69 4.90 11.34
C ASP A 88 7.27 4.33 11.46
N ILE A 89 7.07 3.43 12.41
CA ILE A 89 5.77 2.85 12.73
C ILE A 89 5.32 3.51 14.04
N PRO A 90 4.20 4.25 14.04
CA PRO A 90 3.72 4.93 15.23
C PRO A 90 3.58 3.98 16.44
N PRO A 91 4.00 4.37 17.65
CA PRO A 91 3.99 3.49 18.82
C PRO A 91 2.58 2.98 19.22
N ASP A 92 1.54 3.71 18.82
CA ASP A 92 0.14 3.38 19.04
C ASP A 92 -0.39 2.31 18.07
N VAL A 93 0.36 2.00 17.00
CA VAL A 93 0.03 0.97 16.03
C VAL A 93 0.68 -0.35 16.44
N VAL A 94 -0.08 -1.19 17.14
CA VAL A 94 0.46 -2.38 17.82
C VAL A 94 0.22 -3.67 17.01
N PHE A 95 0.70 -3.76 15.76
CA PHE A 95 0.81 -5.07 15.08
C PHE A 95 2.10 -5.84 15.45
N GLY A 96 3.03 -5.16 16.12
CA GLY A 96 4.28 -5.72 16.64
C GLY A 96 5.46 -5.58 15.67
N PRO A 97 6.71 -5.58 16.19
CA PRO A 97 7.91 -5.33 15.38
C PRO A 97 8.31 -6.53 14.51
N ASP A 98 7.67 -7.68 14.71
CA ASP A 98 7.99 -8.92 14.02
C ASP A 98 7.26 -9.01 12.67
N ILE A 99 7.87 -8.48 11.61
CA ILE A 99 7.23 -8.31 10.30
C ILE A 99 7.35 -9.59 9.48
N THR A 100 6.27 -10.34 9.35
CA THR A 100 6.26 -11.65 8.69
C THR A 100 5.91 -11.56 7.20
N ALA A 101 5.22 -10.50 6.78
CA ALA A 101 4.76 -10.35 5.41
C ALA A 101 4.68 -8.89 4.98
N LEU A 102 4.96 -8.62 3.71
CA LEU A 102 4.85 -7.32 3.06
C LEU A 102 4.29 -7.51 1.65
N ASP A 103 3.45 -6.58 1.20
CA ASP A 103 2.98 -6.47 -0.18
C ASP A 103 2.38 -5.08 -0.44
N PHE A 104 2.29 -4.72 -1.72
CA PHE A 104 1.89 -3.38 -2.15
C PHE A 104 0.61 -3.45 -2.97
N ASP A 105 -0.31 -2.52 -2.74
CA ASP A 105 -1.44 -2.34 -3.62
C ASP A 105 -1.12 -1.39 -4.79
N THR A 106 -2.01 -1.32 -5.79
CA THR A 106 -1.77 -0.46 -6.97
C THR A 106 -1.86 1.03 -6.68
N ARG A 107 -2.23 1.43 -5.46
CA ARG A 107 -2.23 2.82 -5.00
C ARG A 107 -0.95 3.17 -4.25
N GLY A 108 -0.03 2.22 -4.11
CA GLY A 108 1.21 2.38 -3.37
C GLY A 108 1.04 2.21 -1.86
N ASN A 109 -0.13 1.80 -1.36
CA ASN A 109 -0.26 1.48 0.06
C ASN A 109 0.55 0.21 0.37
N VAL A 110 1.11 0.17 1.58
CA VAL A 110 1.91 -0.96 2.04
C VAL A 110 1.08 -1.77 3.03
N TRP A 111 0.88 -3.03 2.73
CA TRP A 111 0.27 -3.99 3.66
C TRP A 111 1.36 -4.71 4.42
N VAL A 112 1.18 -4.81 5.74
CA VAL A 112 2.19 -5.30 6.67
C VAL A 112 1.57 -6.38 7.55
N GLY A 113 2.05 -7.61 7.40
CA GLY A 113 1.66 -8.72 8.28
C GLY A 113 2.61 -8.85 9.46
N ALA A 114 2.06 -9.02 10.65
CA ALA A 114 2.83 -9.29 11.86
C ALA A 114 2.05 -10.20 12.84
N ALA A 115 2.63 -10.49 13.99
CA ALA A 115 2.07 -11.42 14.98
C ALA A 115 0.76 -10.93 15.62
N ASN A 116 0.53 -9.62 15.67
CA ASN A 116 -0.64 -9.01 16.33
C ASN A 116 -1.58 -8.29 15.35
N GLY A 117 -1.52 -8.62 14.06
CA GLY A 117 -2.49 -8.16 13.08
C GLY A 117 -1.89 -7.83 11.72
N LEU A 118 -2.73 -7.21 10.90
CA LEU A 118 -2.41 -6.67 9.60
C LEU A 118 -2.41 -5.14 9.68
N GLY A 119 -1.26 -4.51 9.46
CA GLY A 119 -1.15 -3.08 9.26
C GLY A 119 -1.35 -2.71 7.78
N ARG A 120 -1.88 -1.52 7.53
CA ARG A 120 -1.85 -0.86 6.23
C ARG A 120 -1.29 0.54 6.40
N PHE A 121 -0.20 0.84 5.73
CA PHE A 121 0.32 2.20 5.57
C PHE A 121 -0.32 2.84 4.33
N ASP A 122 -1.09 3.90 4.51
CA ASP A 122 -1.65 4.68 3.41
C ASP A 122 -0.60 5.68 2.90
N ALA A 123 -0.10 5.48 1.69
CA ALA A 123 0.99 6.31 1.15
C ALA A 123 0.57 7.76 0.87
N ALA A 124 -0.74 8.01 0.73
CA ALA A 124 -1.25 9.35 0.45
C ALA A 124 -1.42 10.20 1.72
N THR A 125 -1.78 9.58 2.84
CA THR A 125 -1.95 10.26 4.14
C THR A 125 -0.74 10.12 5.07
N GLY A 126 0.07 9.07 4.87
CA GLY A 126 1.16 8.71 5.76
C GLY A 126 0.69 8.04 7.06
N GLU A 127 -0.55 7.56 7.11
CA GLU A 127 -1.14 6.98 8.31
C GLU A 127 -1.18 5.45 8.25
N PHE A 128 -1.12 4.83 9.42
CA PHE A 128 -1.30 3.40 9.58
C PHE A 128 -2.70 3.05 10.06
N THR A 129 -3.33 2.06 9.44
CA THR A 129 -4.57 1.43 9.90
C THR A 129 -4.28 0.00 10.35
N LEU A 130 -4.78 -0.39 11.54
CA LEU A 130 -4.62 -1.74 12.08
C LEU A 130 -5.90 -2.57 11.91
N TYR A 131 -5.74 -3.74 11.30
CA TYR A 131 -6.78 -4.75 11.11
C TYR A 131 -6.46 -5.97 12.00
N THR A 132 -7.40 -6.32 12.86
CA THR A 132 -7.34 -7.47 13.77
C THR A 132 -8.62 -8.31 13.64
N SER A 133 -8.60 -9.49 14.24
CA SER A 133 -9.75 -10.38 14.36
C SER A 133 -10.95 -9.72 15.05
N LEU A 134 -10.71 -8.69 15.87
CA LEU A 134 -11.76 -7.95 16.59
C LEU A 134 -12.46 -6.89 15.74
N ASN A 135 -11.80 -6.33 14.72
CA ASN A 135 -12.32 -5.16 13.99
C ASN A 135 -12.48 -5.35 12.48
N SER A 136 -11.94 -6.42 11.90
CA SER A 136 -11.83 -6.57 10.44
C SER A 136 -12.26 -7.93 9.90
N GLY A 137 -12.65 -8.86 10.77
CA GLY A 137 -13.02 -10.22 10.36
C GLY A 137 -11.84 -11.12 9.97
N LEU A 138 -10.61 -10.73 10.31
CA LEU A 138 -9.48 -11.66 10.26
C LEU A 138 -9.76 -12.87 11.17
N VAL A 139 -9.43 -14.07 10.69
CA VAL A 139 -9.66 -15.31 11.47
C VAL A 139 -8.63 -15.50 12.59
N SER A 140 -7.51 -14.78 12.54
CA SER A 140 -6.46 -14.76 13.56
C SER A 140 -5.57 -13.53 13.35
N ASP A 141 -5.09 -12.95 14.45
CA ASP A 141 -4.19 -11.78 14.42
C ASP A 141 -2.77 -12.15 13.95
N ASN A 142 -2.34 -13.39 14.16
CA ASN A 142 -1.02 -13.85 13.73
C ASN A 142 -0.98 -14.03 12.21
N VAL A 143 -0.56 -13.00 11.49
CA VAL A 143 -0.40 -12.99 10.04
C VAL A 143 0.94 -13.63 9.67
N ARG A 144 0.93 -14.48 8.65
CA ARG A 144 2.11 -15.23 8.15
C ARG A 144 2.47 -14.92 6.72
N SER A 145 1.48 -14.55 5.90
CA SER A 145 1.67 -14.23 4.49
C SER A 145 0.56 -13.32 4.01
N ILE A 146 0.86 -12.44 3.06
CA ILE A 146 -0.14 -11.60 2.41
C ILE A 146 0.10 -11.60 0.89
N THR A 147 -0.98 -11.43 0.13
CA THR A 147 -0.91 -11.11 -1.29
C THR A 147 -2.08 -10.22 -1.69
N VAL A 148 -1.81 -9.19 -2.49
CA VAL A 148 -2.79 -8.26 -3.01
C VAL A 148 -3.26 -8.69 -4.40
N ASP A 149 -4.57 -8.76 -4.63
CA ASP A 149 -5.13 -8.83 -5.98
C ASP A 149 -5.05 -7.45 -6.62
N HIS A 150 -4.01 -7.18 -7.40
CA HIS A 150 -3.79 -5.88 -8.05
C HIS A 150 -4.94 -5.43 -8.98
N ARG A 151 -5.88 -6.31 -9.34
CA ARG A 151 -7.07 -5.90 -10.13
C ARG A 151 -8.13 -5.22 -9.26
N THR A 152 -8.23 -5.62 -8.00
CA THR A 152 -9.29 -5.19 -7.06
C THR A 152 -8.74 -4.47 -5.83
N ASN A 153 -7.43 -4.54 -5.62
CA ASN A 153 -6.70 -4.28 -4.38
C ASN A 153 -7.23 -5.03 -3.16
N ASP A 154 -7.98 -6.11 -3.33
CA ASP A 154 -8.36 -6.96 -2.20
C ASP A 154 -7.14 -7.72 -1.67
N VAL A 155 -7.06 -7.92 -0.37
CA VAL A 155 -5.90 -8.51 0.28
C VAL A 155 -6.24 -9.88 0.82
N TRP A 156 -5.55 -10.89 0.32
CA TRP A 156 -5.59 -12.24 0.86
C TRP A 156 -4.55 -12.37 1.96
N VAL A 157 -4.99 -12.81 3.14
CA VAL A 157 -4.19 -12.84 4.35
C VAL A 157 -4.14 -14.28 4.87
N GLY A 158 -2.97 -14.90 4.76
CA GLY A 158 -2.68 -16.18 5.40
C GLY A 158 -2.32 -15.94 6.86
N THR A 159 -3.17 -16.41 7.76
CA THR A 159 -2.99 -16.29 9.21
C THR A 159 -2.70 -17.65 9.83
N ALA A 160 -2.27 -17.69 11.09
CA ALA A 160 -2.12 -18.94 11.83
C ALA A 160 -3.43 -19.74 11.96
N GLY A 161 -4.59 -19.07 11.88
CA GLY A 161 -5.92 -19.67 11.94
C GLY A 161 -6.53 -20.05 10.59
N GLY A 162 -5.87 -19.75 9.47
CA GLY A 162 -6.37 -19.99 8.12
C GLY A 162 -6.35 -18.74 7.22
N LEU A 163 -7.12 -18.78 6.14
CA LEU A 163 -7.15 -17.72 5.13
C LEU A 163 -8.26 -16.70 5.40
N SER A 164 -7.92 -15.43 5.36
CA SER A 164 -8.85 -14.29 5.41
C SER A 164 -8.76 -13.45 4.14
N LEU A 165 -9.84 -12.71 3.84
CA LEU A 165 -9.90 -11.77 2.73
C LEU A 165 -10.32 -10.40 3.26
N VAL A 166 -9.43 -9.41 3.16
CA VAL A 166 -9.73 -8.02 3.48
C VAL A 166 -10.14 -7.31 2.20
N LYS A 167 -11.40 -6.89 2.14
CA LYS A 167 -11.96 -6.15 1.00
C LYS A 167 -11.58 -4.68 1.09
N THR A 168 -10.93 -4.15 0.05
CA THR A 168 -10.63 -2.70 0.00
C THR A 168 -11.73 -1.89 -0.67
N ASN A 169 -12.74 -2.57 -1.22
CA ASN A 169 -13.90 -1.99 -1.90
C ASN A 169 -13.53 -0.99 -3.00
N SER A 170 -12.34 -1.16 -3.58
CA SER A 170 -11.68 -0.14 -4.40
C SER A 170 -12.20 -0.03 -5.84
N GLY A 171 -13.23 -0.83 -6.18
CA GLY A 171 -13.65 -1.06 -7.56
C GLY A 171 -12.57 -1.78 -8.36
N LYS A 172 -12.89 -2.16 -9.60
CA LYS A 172 -11.85 -2.59 -10.54
C LYS A 172 -11.03 -1.36 -10.92
N ILE A 173 -9.72 -1.37 -10.67
CA ILE A 173 -8.83 -0.26 -11.04
C ILE A 173 -8.80 -0.10 -12.57
N THR A 174 -8.80 1.14 -13.05
CA THR A 174 -8.80 1.49 -14.48
C THR A 174 -7.78 2.59 -14.81
N ALA A 175 -7.13 2.45 -15.97
CA ALA A 175 -6.33 3.50 -16.59
C ALA A 175 -7.14 4.34 -17.60
N ASN A 176 -8.38 3.94 -17.89
CA ASN A 176 -9.27 4.72 -18.73
C ASN A 176 -10.11 5.65 -17.86
N VAL A 177 -9.88 6.97 -17.98
CA VAL A 177 -10.58 7.98 -17.18
C VAL A 177 -12.10 7.98 -17.43
N THR A 178 -12.57 7.43 -18.55
CA THR A 178 -14.02 7.36 -18.83
C THR A 178 -14.74 6.25 -18.05
N ASP A 179 -14.01 5.26 -17.53
CA ASP A 179 -14.54 4.13 -16.75
C ASP A 179 -14.47 4.37 -15.23
N VAL A 180 -14.27 5.62 -14.82
CA VAL A 180 -14.08 5.98 -13.41
C VAL A 180 -15.36 5.87 -12.61
N THR A 181 -15.21 5.38 -11.39
CA THR A 181 -16.25 5.23 -10.39
C THR A 181 -15.74 5.73 -9.05
N ALA A 182 -16.64 6.33 -8.28
CA ALA A 182 -16.37 6.73 -6.92
C ALA A 182 -16.81 5.61 -5.98
N PHE A 183 -16.04 5.38 -4.91
CA PHE A 183 -16.37 4.40 -3.87
C PHE A 183 -15.86 4.89 -2.50
N PRO A 184 -16.45 4.40 -1.39
CA PRO A 184 -17.68 3.61 -1.37
C PRO A 184 -18.86 4.41 -1.93
N ASN A 185 -19.83 3.71 -2.55
CA ASN A 185 -21.05 4.34 -3.08
C ASN A 185 -22.25 3.48 -2.67
N PRO A 186 -23.03 3.89 -1.64
CA PRO A 186 -22.98 5.19 -0.98
C PRO A 186 -21.70 5.42 -0.17
N TYR A 187 -21.23 6.66 -0.18
CA TYR A 187 -20.18 7.15 0.70
C TYR A 187 -20.82 7.54 2.03
N VAL A 188 -20.74 6.63 2.99
CA VAL A 188 -21.29 6.83 4.33
C VAL A 188 -20.20 7.30 5.27
N ILE A 189 -20.37 8.49 5.85
CA ILE A 189 -19.43 9.06 6.82
C ILE A 189 -19.96 8.74 8.23
N ARG A 190 -19.20 7.94 8.97
CA ARG A 190 -19.42 7.55 10.37
C ARG A 190 -18.29 8.08 11.25
N SER A 191 -17.06 8.08 10.75
CA SER A 191 -15.90 8.74 11.36
C SER A 191 -15.14 9.58 10.33
N ASN A 192 -14.08 10.26 10.77
CA ASN A 192 -13.18 10.99 9.86
C ASN A 192 -12.33 10.04 8.98
N ASP A 193 -12.35 8.74 9.25
CA ASP A 193 -11.59 7.72 8.53
C ASP A 193 -12.38 7.14 7.35
N ASP A 194 -13.68 7.42 7.28
CA ASP A 194 -14.49 7.11 6.10
C ASP A 194 -14.14 8.12 5.01
N LEU A 195 -13.60 7.62 3.90
CA LEU A 195 -13.04 8.46 2.85
C LEU A 195 -13.58 8.08 1.48
N LEU A 196 -13.98 9.08 0.69
CA LEU A 196 -14.31 8.90 -0.72
C LEU A 196 -13.02 8.75 -1.53
N ARG A 197 -13.01 7.77 -2.44
CA ARG A 197 -11.90 7.50 -3.35
C ARG A 197 -12.41 7.17 -4.76
N PHE A 198 -11.50 7.10 -5.73
CA PHE A 198 -11.79 6.84 -7.14
C PHE A 198 -10.93 5.68 -7.67
N ASN A 199 -11.45 4.91 -8.63
CA ASN A 199 -10.78 3.69 -9.13
C ASN A 199 -9.80 3.98 -10.28
N PHE A 200 -9.43 5.25 -10.47
CA PHE A 200 -8.48 5.68 -11.48
C PHE A 200 -7.05 5.48 -10.96
N ILE A 201 -6.14 5.00 -11.82
CA ILE A 201 -4.78 4.66 -11.40
C ILE A 201 -3.85 5.89 -11.31
N ASP A 202 -4.04 6.88 -12.18
CA ASP A 202 -3.19 8.06 -12.23
C ASP A 202 -3.65 9.11 -11.23
N ASP A 203 -2.69 9.88 -10.70
CA ASP A 203 -3.03 11.06 -9.92
C ASP A 203 -3.59 12.14 -10.86
N ALA A 204 -4.81 12.59 -10.58
CA ALA A 204 -5.55 13.51 -11.42
C ALA A 204 -6.45 14.41 -10.56
N PRO A 205 -6.64 15.69 -10.95
CA PRO A 205 -7.55 16.59 -10.25
C PRO A 205 -8.99 16.07 -10.31
N VAL A 206 -9.66 16.11 -9.17
CA VAL A 206 -11.07 15.77 -9.00
C VAL A 206 -11.83 17.02 -8.56
N ARG A 207 -12.90 17.35 -9.26
CA ARG A 207 -13.85 18.40 -8.86
C ARG A 207 -15.18 17.77 -8.51
N ILE A 208 -15.69 18.09 -7.32
CA ILE A 208 -16.95 17.58 -6.80
C ILE A 208 -17.98 18.70 -6.86
N TYR A 209 -19.16 18.39 -7.39
CA TYR A 209 -20.24 19.35 -7.60
C TYR A 209 -21.53 18.89 -6.92
N SER A 210 -22.33 19.86 -6.49
CA SER A 210 -23.72 19.62 -6.08
C SER A 210 -24.58 19.30 -7.32
N THR A 211 -25.79 18.77 -7.12
CA THR A 211 -26.75 18.58 -8.23
C THR A 211 -27.18 19.88 -8.90
N ALA A 212 -26.99 21.03 -8.23
CA ALA A 212 -27.22 22.35 -8.80
C ALA A 212 -26.05 22.85 -9.68
N GLY A 213 -24.94 22.11 -9.75
CA GLY A 213 -23.75 22.47 -10.53
C GLY A 213 -22.76 23.36 -9.78
N GLU A 214 -22.95 23.59 -8.48
CA GLU A 214 -22.02 24.37 -7.67
C GLU A 214 -20.79 23.54 -7.34
N LEU A 215 -19.60 24.14 -7.42
CA LEU A 215 -18.35 23.49 -7.00
C LEU A 215 -18.34 23.37 -5.47
N VAL A 216 -18.25 22.13 -4.98
CA VAL A 216 -18.30 21.79 -3.55
C VAL A 216 -16.91 21.62 -2.99
N ALA A 217 -16.05 20.87 -3.69
CA ALA A 217 -14.70 20.55 -3.28
C ALA A 217 -13.80 20.26 -4.48
N GLU A 218 -12.50 20.49 -4.29
CA GLU A 218 -11.44 20.02 -5.19
C GLU A 218 -10.52 19.09 -4.39
N THR A 219 -10.17 17.95 -4.98
CA THR A 219 -9.24 16.97 -4.43
C THR A 219 -8.44 16.35 -5.58
N THR A 220 -7.67 15.30 -5.33
CA THR A 220 -7.06 14.47 -6.38
C THR A 220 -7.47 13.00 -6.20
N VAL A 221 -7.36 12.20 -7.26
CA VAL A 221 -7.81 10.79 -7.30
C VAL A 221 -7.23 9.96 -6.16
N ASN A 222 -5.94 10.13 -5.88
CA ASN A 222 -5.24 9.41 -4.83
C ASN A 222 -5.29 10.12 -3.48
N ARG A 223 -6.09 11.19 -3.35
CA ARG A 223 -6.39 11.82 -2.07
C ARG A 223 -7.84 11.62 -1.71
N SER A 224 -8.02 11.18 -0.48
CA SER A 224 -9.31 11.01 0.15
C SER A 224 -10.04 12.34 0.33
N TRP A 225 -11.37 12.33 0.14
CA TRP A 225 -12.24 13.46 0.50
C TRP A 225 -13.12 13.13 1.71
N ASP A 226 -13.10 13.98 2.73
CA ASP A 226 -13.75 13.83 4.04
C ASP A 226 -15.23 14.32 4.07
N GLY A 227 -15.76 14.71 2.92
CA GLY A 227 -17.13 15.22 2.81
C GLY A 227 -17.32 16.65 3.34
N ARG A 228 -16.25 17.46 3.45
CA ARG A 228 -16.34 18.90 3.72
C ARG A 228 -16.20 19.73 2.44
N ASN A 229 -16.89 20.86 2.37
CA ASN A 229 -16.76 21.78 1.24
C ASN A 229 -15.50 22.66 1.36
N GLN A 230 -15.25 23.50 0.35
CA GLN A 230 -14.11 24.44 0.32
C GLN A 230 -14.02 25.39 1.53
N SER A 231 -15.12 25.60 2.27
CA SER A 231 -15.15 26.42 3.50
C SER A 231 -14.96 25.60 4.78
N GLY A 232 -14.61 24.31 4.69
CA GLY A 232 -14.46 23.40 5.83
C GLY A 232 -15.78 22.95 6.48
N ARG A 233 -16.92 23.34 5.89
CA ARG A 233 -18.25 22.98 6.40
C ARG A 233 -18.67 21.61 5.87
N GLU A 234 -19.33 20.85 6.70
CA GLU A 234 -19.84 19.53 6.36
C GLU A 234 -20.87 19.60 5.24
N CYS A 235 -20.68 18.77 4.21
CA CYS A 235 -21.67 18.59 3.14
C CYS A 235 -22.87 17.80 3.67
N ALA A 236 -24.08 18.18 3.24
CA ALA A 236 -25.31 17.48 3.59
C ALA A 236 -25.42 16.14 2.85
N SER A 237 -26.08 15.15 3.45
CA SER A 237 -26.41 13.91 2.73
C SER A 237 -27.16 14.22 1.43
N GLY A 238 -26.75 13.59 0.33
CA GLY A 238 -27.30 13.88 -0.99
C GLY A 238 -26.46 13.30 -2.13
N VAL A 239 -26.94 13.48 -3.36
CA VAL A 239 -26.19 13.08 -4.55
C VAL A 239 -25.20 14.17 -4.92
N TYR A 240 -23.97 13.77 -5.20
CA TYR A 240 -22.91 14.63 -5.69
C TYR A 240 -22.39 14.10 -7.02
N MET A 241 -21.94 15.01 -7.89
CA MET A 241 -21.28 14.67 -9.15
C MET A 241 -19.79 14.89 -8.99
N PHE A 242 -18.98 14.15 -9.75
CA PHE A 242 -17.55 14.37 -9.81
C PHE A 242 -17.06 14.41 -11.25
N VAL A 243 -15.97 15.14 -11.45
CA VAL A 243 -15.26 15.25 -12.72
C VAL A 243 -13.77 15.02 -12.46
N ILE A 244 -13.17 14.11 -13.21
CA ILE A 244 -11.73 13.80 -13.18
C ILE A 244 -11.14 14.20 -14.51
N THR A 245 -10.04 14.95 -14.52
CA THR A 245 -9.35 15.34 -15.76
C THR A 245 -7.99 14.66 -15.80
N ALA A 246 -7.81 13.73 -16.74
CA ALA A 246 -6.53 13.04 -16.94
C ALA A 246 -5.48 14.00 -17.54
N ALA A 247 -4.21 13.59 -17.49
CA ALA A 247 -3.09 14.40 -17.96
C ALA A 247 -3.17 14.76 -19.46
N ASP A 248 -3.80 13.91 -20.27
CA ASP A 248 -4.03 14.13 -21.70
C ASP A 248 -5.26 15.03 -22.00
N GLY A 249 -5.94 15.53 -20.97
CA GLY A 249 -7.13 16.37 -21.07
C GLY A 249 -8.44 15.59 -21.23
N THR A 250 -8.41 14.26 -21.30
CA THR A 250 -9.64 13.46 -21.29
C THR A 250 -10.34 13.54 -19.94
N VAL A 251 -11.67 13.41 -19.96
CA VAL A 251 -12.51 13.68 -18.78
C VAL A 251 -13.36 12.47 -18.41
N GLY A 252 -13.18 12.04 -17.18
CA GLY A 252 -14.06 11.11 -16.47
C GLY A 252 -15.12 11.84 -15.68
N ARG A 253 -16.31 11.25 -15.57
CA ARG A 253 -17.42 11.84 -14.82
C ARG A 253 -18.32 10.78 -14.23
N GLY A 254 -18.91 11.08 -13.09
CA GLY A 254 -19.86 10.19 -12.44
C GLY A 254 -20.61 10.87 -11.31
N LYS A 255 -21.31 10.05 -10.52
CA LYS A 255 -22.07 10.49 -9.35
C LYS A 255 -21.91 9.50 -8.20
N PHE A 256 -22.04 9.99 -6.98
CA PHE A 256 -22.09 9.17 -5.78
C PHE A 256 -23.11 9.73 -4.79
N LEU A 257 -23.61 8.88 -3.91
CA LEU A 257 -24.48 9.27 -2.81
C LEU A 257 -23.65 9.48 -1.56
N LEU A 258 -23.69 10.68 -0.97
CA LEU A 258 -23.15 10.97 0.35
C LEU A 258 -24.23 10.73 1.41
N VAL A 259 -23.89 10.01 2.48
CA VAL A 259 -24.76 9.81 3.64
C VAL A 259 -23.97 10.12 4.91
N ARG A 260 -24.44 11.06 5.72
CA ARG A 260 -23.96 11.25 7.10
C ARG A 260 -24.84 10.48 8.06
N GLU A 261 -24.23 9.52 8.76
CA GLU A 261 -24.83 8.93 9.95
C GLU A 261 -24.52 9.88 11.12
N ARG A 262 -25.54 10.30 11.86
CA ARG A 262 -25.43 11.14 13.05
C ARG A 262 -25.71 10.31 14.28
#